data_AF-A0AAU1AT95-F1
#
_entry.id   AF-A0AAU1AT95-F1
#
_cell.length_a   1.000
_cell.length_b   1.000
_cell.length_c   1.000
_cell.angle_alpha   90.00
_cell.angle_beta   90.00
_cell.angle_gamma   90.00
#
_symmetry.space_group_name_H-M   'P 1'
#
loop_
_entity.id
_entity.type
_entity.pdbx_description
1 polymer ?
#
loop_
_entity_poly.entity_id
_entity_poly.type
_entity_poly.pdbx_seq_one_letter_code
_entity_poly.pdbx_strand_id
1 'polypeptide(L)'
;MTEMIDYAMAGPLTTIGTVHKPALDDLPTEPVDICHLVHELVIQPTDAKALGVSEQRFAENQLRPVDGIISALLALDPAPLTAARAPDRRVIGTCRHFAVLSCTLPRYRGIAARARCGFATYPRQGVDHWITEYRHGGRWVRIDSEILGYSLVAKPEDLATGEFLTGGEAWTAFHHGRIDAAQFGVYGTEKWGPAEIRGNAVKDLGICQVKLRRFVPRLLAG
;
A
#
# COMPACT_ATOMS: atom_id res chain seq x y z
N MET A 1 -5.60 28.20 11.72
CA MET A 1 -6.41 26.97 11.57
C MET A 1 -5.54 25.92 10.91
N THR A 2 -5.24 24.83 11.60
CA THR A 2 -4.54 23.69 10.98
C THR A 2 -5.53 23.05 10.01
N GLU A 3 -5.23 23.06 8.71
CA GLU A 3 -6.01 22.32 7.71
C GLU A 3 -6.00 20.84 8.12
N MET A 4 -7.17 20.30 8.51
CA MET A 4 -7.29 18.87 8.77
C MET A 4 -7.28 18.13 7.44
N ILE A 5 -6.41 17.14 7.31
CA ILE A 5 -6.33 16.32 6.11
C ILE A 5 -7.61 15.49 5.99
N ASP A 6 -8.39 15.71 4.93
CA ASP A 6 -9.51 14.84 4.58
C ASP A 6 -8.96 13.53 3.98
N TYR A 7 -9.06 12.44 4.75
CA TYR A 7 -8.58 11.14 4.33
C TYR A 7 -9.52 10.41 3.36
N ALA A 8 -10.76 10.87 3.15
CA ALA A 8 -11.68 10.34 2.15
C ALA A 8 -11.39 10.91 0.75
N MET A 9 -10.84 12.12 0.65
CA MET A 9 -10.48 12.72 -0.64
C MET A 9 -9.27 12.04 -1.31
N ALA A 10 -9.28 11.98 -2.64
CA ALA A 10 -8.12 11.54 -3.42
C ALA A 10 -6.98 12.58 -3.36
N GLY A 11 -5.74 12.11 -3.19
CA GLY A 11 -4.53 12.88 -3.47
C GLY A 11 -3.97 12.58 -4.88
N PRO A 12 -2.90 13.28 -5.31
CA PRO A 12 -2.34 13.21 -6.67
C PRO A 12 -2.02 11.80 -7.21
N LEU A 13 -1.61 10.87 -6.33
CA LEU A 13 -1.28 9.49 -6.73
C LEU A 13 -2.46 8.52 -6.60
N THR A 14 -3.59 8.97 -6.05
CA THR A 14 -4.77 8.14 -5.75
C THR A 14 -6.03 8.67 -6.44
N THR A 15 -5.89 9.63 -7.35
CA THR A 15 -6.99 10.10 -8.19
C THR A 15 -7.32 9.04 -9.22
N ILE A 16 -8.61 8.81 -9.44
CA ILE A 16 -9.15 7.94 -10.50
C ILE A 16 -9.78 8.85 -11.55
N GLY A 17 -9.32 8.73 -12.79
CA GLY A 17 -9.86 9.45 -13.94
C GLY A 17 -11.31 9.09 -14.19
N THR A 18 -12.09 10.04 -14.70
CA THR A 18 -13.52 9.85 -14.98
C THR A 18 -13.77 8.72 -15.97
N VAL A 19 -12.85 8.48 -16.91
CA VAL A 19 -12.90 7.39 -17.88
C VAL A 19 -12.93 6.00 -17.23
N HIS A 20 -12.35 5.85 -16.04
CA HIS A 20 -12.30 4.57 -15.35
C HIS A 20 -13.51 4.31 -14.47
N LYS A 21 -14.31 5.33 -14.12
CA LYS A 21 -15.45 5.19 -13.20
C LYS A 21 -16.39 4.02 -13.49
N PRO A 22 -16.77 3.73 -14.75
CA PRO A 22 -17.64 2.60 -15.05
C PRO A 22 -17.08 1.25 -14.58
N ALA A 23 -15.76 1.08 -14.55
CA ALA A 23 -15.13 -0.15 -14.07
C ALA A 23 -15.22 -0.33 -12.55
N LEU A 24 -15.72 0.67 -11.81
CA LEU A 24 -15.87 0.69 -10.35
C LEU A 24 -17.33 0.69 -9.89
N ASP A 25 -18.31 0.66 -10.81
CA ASP A 25 -19.73 0.83 -10.48
C ASP A 25 -20.22 -0.20 -9.44
N ASP A 26 -19.79 -1.45 -9.61
CA ASP A 26 -20.19 -2.60 -8.78
C ASP A 26 -19.27 -2.87 -7.58
N LEU A 27 -18.41 -1.92 -7.18
CA LEU A 27 -17.54 -2.12 -6.02
C LEU A 27 -18.33 -2.54 -4.75
N PRO A 28 -17.81 -3.42 -3.90
CA PRO A 28 -18.42 -3.70 -2.61
C PRO A 28 -18.54 -2.44 -1.74
N THR A 29 -19.36 -2.51 -0.70
CA THR A 29 -19.50 -1.44 0.30
C THR A 29 -18.67 -1.69 1.55
N GLU A 30 -18.38 -2.95 1.86
CA GLU A 30 -17.59 -3.32 3.04
C GLU A 30 -16.09 -3.09 2.80
N PRO A 31 -15.38 -2.39 3.70
CA PRO A 31 -13.98 -2.04 3.49
C PRO A 31 -13.06 -3.24 3.23
N VAL A 32 -13.28 -4.35 3.93
CA VAL A 32 -12.46 -5.57 3.79
C VAL A 32 -12.68 -6.20 2.41
N ASP A 33 -13.92 -6.30 1.96
CA ASP A 33 -14.25 -6.83 0.63
C ASP A 33 -13.64 -5.96 -0.48
N ILE A 34 -13.71 -4.63 -0.34
CA ILE A 34 -13.07 -3.70 -1.26
C ILE A 34 -11.55 -3.92 -1.30
N CYS A 35 -10.92 -4.07 -0.13
CA CYS A 35 -9.48 -4.31 -0.03
C CYS A 35 -9.09 -5.68 -0.58
N HIS A 36 -9.95 -6.69 -0.49
CA HIS A 36 -9.67 -8.03 -0.98
C HIS A 36 -9.56 -8.09 -2.51
N LEU A 37 -10.27 -7.21 -3.23
CA LEU A 37 -10.25 -7.15 -4.70
C LEU A 37 -8.84 -7.03 -5.28
N VAL A 38 -7.90 -6.37 -4.60
CA VAL A 38 -6.56 -6.11 -5.16
C VAL A 38 -5.79 -7.37 -5.53
N HIS A 39 -6.10 -8.51 -4.92
CA HIS A 39 -5.55 -9.82 -5.29
C HIS A 39 -5.86 -10.22 -6.72
N GLU A 40 -7.02 -9.82 -7.22
CA GLU A 40 -7.47 -10.07 -8.58
C GLU A 40 -7.01 -8.96 -9.56
N LEU A 41 -6.29 -7.96 -9.08
CA LEU A 41 -5.82 -6.82 -9.88
C LEU A 41 -4.29 -6.77 -10.01
N VAL A 42 -3.57 -7.26 -9.00
CA VAL A 42 -2.11 -7.18 -8.92
C VAL A 42 -1.51 -8.58 -8.81
N ILE A 43 -0.38 -8.79 -9.47
CA ILE A 43 0.46 -9.98 -9.35
C ILE A 43 1.87 -9.58 -8.93
N GLN A 44 2.47 -10.31 -7.99
CA GLN A 44 3.84 -10.06 -7.56
C GLN A 44 4.85 -10.37 -8.68
N PRO A 45 5.98 -9.64 -8.78
CA PRO A 45 6.97 -9.85 -9.84
C PRO A 45 7.55 -11.28 -9.85
N THR A 46 7.69 -11.91 -8.69
CA THR A 46 8.15 -13.30 -8.57
C THR A 46 7.18 -14.28 -9.22
N ASP A 47 5.88 -14.09 -8.99
CA ASP A 47 4.82 -14.97 -9.51
C ASP A 47 4.63 -14.74 -11.00
N ALA A 48 4.64 -13.48 -11.44
CA ALA A 48 4.62 -13.13 -12.86
C ALA A 48 5.81 -13.75 -13.62
N LYS A 49 7.01 -13.75 -13.02
CA LYS A 49 8.19 -14.40 -13.58
C LYS A 49 8.00 -15.92 -13.67
N ALA A 50 7.49 -16.55 -12.61
CA ALA A 50 7.23 -17.99 -12.59
C ALA A 50 6.22 -18.44 -13.64
N LEU A 51 5.26 -17.57 -13.99
CA LEU A 51 4.27 -17.78 -15.04
C LEU A 51 4.79 -17.48 -16.46
N GLY A 52 6.02 -17.00 -16.61
CA GLY A 52 6.58 -16.66 -17.92
C GLY A 52 5.98 -15.39 -18.54
N VAL A 53 5.46 -14.47 -17.73
CA VAL A 53 4.97 -13.17 -18.22
C VAL A 53 6.12 -12.39 -18.86
N SER A 54 5.85 -11.76 -20.01
CA SER A 54 6.84 -11.00 -20.79
C SER A 54 7.63 -9.99 -19.95
N GLU A 55 8.96 -9.97 -20.10
CA GLU A 55 9.87 -9.07 -19.36
C GLU A 55 9.53 -7.58 -19.55
N GLN A 56 9.00 -7.19 -20.72
CA GLN A 56 8.59 -5.81 -20.99
C GLN A 56 7.55 -5.29 -20.00
N ARG A 57 6.70 -6.18 -19.47
CA ARG A 57 5.66 -5.83 -18.50
C ARG A 57 6.20 -5.49 -17.12
N PHE A 58 7.43 -5.84 -16.78
CA PHE A 58 8.01 -5.51 -15.47
C PHE A 58 8.22 -4.00 -15.28
N ALA A 59 8.13 -3.20 -16.35
CA ALA A 59 8.02 -1.75 -16.27
C ALA A 59 6.76 -1.26 -15.50
N GLU A 60 5.70 -2.09 -15.42
CA GLU A 60 4.48 -1.82 -14.64
C GLU A 60 4.77 -1.58 -13.14
N ASN A 61 5.86 -2.15 -12.61
CA ASN A 61 6.33 -1.89 -11.24
C ASN A 61 6.71 -0.42 -10.99
N GLN A 62 6.93 0.36 -12.05
CA GLN A 62 7.24 1.78 -11.95
C GLN A 62 6.01 2.67 -12.02
N LEU A 63 4.81 2.12 -12.26
CA LEU A 63 3.56 2.88 -12.26
C LEU A 63 3.29 3.43 -10.84
N ARG A 64 3.31 4.76 -10.72
CA ARG A 64 3.10 5.44 -9.43
C ARG A 64 1.65 5.87 -9.22
N PRO A 65 1.00 6.58 -10.17
CA PRO A 65 -0.40 6.98 -10.00
C PRO A 65 -1.36 5.80 -10.18
N VAL A 66 -2.39 5.71 -9.34
CA VAL A 66 -3.42 4.66 -9.44
C VAL A 66 -4.16 4.71 -10.76
N ASP A 67 -4.41 5.90 -11.31
CA ASP A 67 -4.99 6.06 -12.65
C ASP A 67 -4.21 5.28 -13.73
N GLY A 68 -2.87 5.35 -13.70
CA GLY A 68 -2.01 4.62 -14.62
C GLY A 68 -2.00 3.11 -14.36
N ILE A 69 -2.13 2.68 -13.10
CA ILE A 69 -2.28 1.26 -12.73
C ILE A 69 -3.60 0.71 -13.29
N ILE A 70 -4.72 1.43 -13.11
CA ILE A 70 -6.03 1.03 -13.62
C ILE A 70 -6.03 1.03 -15.15
N SER A 71 -5.43 2.03 -15.80
CA SER A 71 -5.26 2.06 -17.26
C SER A 71 -4.51 0.83 -17.76
N ALA A 72 -3.39 0.46 -17.15
CA ALA A 72 -2.62 -0.73 -17.53
C ALA A 72 -3.43 -2.03 -17.33
N LEU A 73 -4.16 -2.13 -16.22
CA LEU A 73 -5.03 -3.27 -15.93
C LEU A 73 -6.12 -3.43 -16.99
N LEU A 74 -6.86 -2.35 -17.28
CA LEU A 74 -7.98 -2.39 -18.23
C LEU A 74 -7.52 -2.59 -19.68
N ALA A 75 -6.27 -2.26 -20.01
CA ALA A 75 -5.68 -2.58 -21.30
C ALA A 75 -5.37 -4.09 -21.46
N LEU A 76 -5.11 -4.80 -20.36
CA LEU A 76 -4.91 -6.25 -20.35
C LEU A 76 -6.24 -7.02 -20.39
N ASP A 77 -7.22 -6.52 -19.64
CA ASP A 77 -8.58 -7.05 -19.53
C ASP A 77 -9.57 -5.92 -19.19
N PRO A 78 -10.49 -5.55 -20.11
CA PRO A 78 -11.41 -4.43 -19.94
C PRO A 78 -12.58 -4.71 -19.00
N ALA A 79 -12.68 -5.90 -18.40
CA ALA A 79 -13.73 -6.22 -17.43
C ALA A 79 -13.71 -5.27 -16.21
N PRO A 80 -14.83 -5.14 -15.47
CA PRO A 80 -14.88 -4.35 -14.23
C PRO A 80 -13.82 -4.78 -13.20
N LEU A 81 -13.43 -3.90 -12.28
CA LEU A 81 -12.44 -4.22 -11.24
C LEU A 81 -12.91 -5.32 -10.28
N THR A 82 -14.20 -5.61 -10.23
CA THR A 82 -14.78 -6.69 -9.43
C THR A 82 -14.74 -8.06 -10.11
N ALA A 83 -14.46 -8.11 -11.41
CA ALA A 83 -14.31 -9.37 -12.13
C ALA A 83 -12.96 -10.03 -11.78
N ALA A 84 -12.99 -11.32 -11.46
CA ALA A 84 -11.77 -12.10 -11.27
C ALA A 84 -10.94 -12.14 -12.57
N ARG A 85 -9.62 -12.12 -12.45
CA ARG A 85 -8.70 -12.12 -13.60
C ARG A 85 -7.70 -13.24 -13.46
N ALA A 86 -7.36 -13.87 -14.59
CA ALA A 86 -6.24 -14.79 -14.65
C ALA A 86 -4.94 -14.07 -14.21
N PRO A 87 -4.01 -14.74 -13.51
CA PRO A 87 -2.81 -14.09 -12.98
C PRO A 87 -1.97 -13.34 -14.03
N ASP A 88 -1.90 -13.83 -15.27
CA ASP A 88 -1.20 -13.19 -16.40
C ASP A 88 -1.92 -11.94 -16.94
N ARG A 89 -3.18 -11.71 -16.53
CA ARG A 89 -3.99 -10.52 -16.86
C ARG A 89 -4.07 -9.48 -15.74
N ARG A 90 -3.33 -9.70 -14.64
CA ARG A 90 -3.17 -8.75 -13.53
C ARG A 90 -1.96 -7.85 -13.77
N VAL A 91 -1.95 -6.63 -13.22
CA VAL A 91 -0.79 -5.72 -13.32
C VAL A 91 0.34 -6.22 -12.44
N ILE A 92 1.57 -6.22 -12.95
CA ILE A 92 2.75 -6.57 -12.15
C ILE A 92 3.03 -5.43 -11.16
N GLY A 93 3.00 -5.74 -9.87
CA GLY A 93 3.14 -4.75 -8.81
C GLY A 93 3.63 -5.36 -7.50
N THR A 94 4.14 -4.49 -6.62
CA THR A 94 4.70 -4.84 -5.30
C THR A 94 3.71 -4.49 -4.18
N CYS A 95 4.07 -4.74 -2.90
CA CYS A 95 3.28 -4.35 -1.73
C CYS A 95 2.69 -2.93 -1.80
N ARG A 96 3.44 -1.99 -2.38
CA ARG A 96 2.98 -0.64 -2.64
C ARG A 96 1.72 -0.61 -3.52
N HIS A 97 1.70 -1.34 -4.64
CA HIS A 97 0.56 -1.37 -5.57
C HIS A 97 -0.70 -1.91 -4.89
N PHE A 98 -0.56 -3.01 -4.13
CA PHE A 98 -1.63 -3.54 -3.29
C PHE A 98 -2.17 -2.47 -2.34
N ALA A 99 -1.30 -1.84 -1.54
CA ALA A 99 -1.68 -0.83 -0.56
C ALA A 99 -2.28 0.45 -1.19
N VAL A 100 -1.76 0.96 -2.31
CA VAL A 100 -2.32 2.19 -2.92
C VAL A 100 -3.66 1.95 -3.58
N LEU A 101 -3.89 0.77 -4.18
CA LEU A 101 -5.22 0.39 -4.68
C LEU A 101 -6.19 0.17 -3.51
N SER A 102 -5.78 -0.59 -2.49
CA SER A 102 -6.56 -0.83 -1.26
C SER A 102 -6.85 0.46 -0.48
N CYS A 103 -6.06 1.51 -0.63
CA CYS A 103 -6.35 2.85 -0.10
C CYS A 103 -7.31 3.65 -0.99
N THR A 104 -7.22 3.49 -2.31
CA THR A 104 -7.94 4.30 -3.28
C THR A 104 -9.39 3.83 -3.48
N LEU A 105 -9.64 2.53 -3.48
CA LEU A 105 -10.98 1.98 -3.69
C LEU A 105 -11.94 2.29 -2.52
N PRO A 106 -11.56 2.20 -1.23
CA PRO A 106 -12.43 2.64 -0.13
C PRO A 106 -12.72 4.15 -0.18
N ARG A 107 -11.73 4.97 -0.58
CA ARG A 107 -11.94 6.42 -0.78
C ARG A 107 -12.98 6.70 -1.86
N TYR A 108 -13.01 5.92 -2.92
CA TYR A 108 -14.05 6.01 -3.95
C TYR A 108 -15.46 5.75 -3.37
N ARG A 109 -15.57 4.88 -2.37
CA ARG A 109 -16.80 4.64 -1.59
C ARG A 109 -17.00 5.64 -0.43
N GLY A 110 -16.20 6.71 -0.34
CA GLY A 110 -16.29 7.73 0.70
C GLY A 110 -15.71 7.32 2.05
N ILE A 111 -15.02 6.17 2.13
CA ILE A 111 -14.37 5.69 3.36
C ILE A 111 -13.00 6.36 3.48
N ALA A 112 -12.76 7.02 4.61
CA ALA A 112 -11.45 7.61 4.89
C ALA A 112 -10.38 6.52 4.98
N ALA A 113 -9.35 6.61 4.13
CA ALA A 113 -8.25 5.66 4.09
C ALA A 113 -6.90 6.35 3.84
N ARG A 114 -5.79 5.68 4.17
CA ARG A 114 -4.41 6.11 3.89
C ARG A 114 -3.50 4.90 3.71
N ALA A 115 -2.60 4.97 2.74
CA ALA A 115 -1.51 4.00 2.64
C ALA A 115 -0.42 4.36 3.66
N ARG A 116 0.21 3.35 4.24
CA ARG A 116 1.33 3.49 5.20
C ARG A 116 2.53 2.72 4.67
N CYS A 117 3.70 3.32 4.82
CA CYS A 117 4.98 2.67 4.54
C CYS A 117 5.67 2.39 5.86
N GLY A 118 6.33 1.25 6.00
CA GLY A 118 6.91 0.85 7.28
C GLY A 118 7.47 -0.55 7.21
N PHE A 119 7.23 -1.33 8.27
CA PHE A 119 7.81 -2.65 8.45
C PHE A 119 6.77 -3.65 8.94
N ALA A 120 6.57 -4.72 8.19
CA ALA A 120 5.91 -5.92 8.69
C ALA A 120 6.88 -6.66 9.61
N THR A 121 6.43 -7.06 10.81
CA THR A 121 7.23 -7.79 11.81
C THR A 121 6.85 -9.28 11.87
N TYR A 122 6.15 -9.75 10.85
CA TYR A 122 5.76 -11.13 10.59
C TYR A 122 6.48 -11.60 9.30
N PRO A 123 7.66 -12.23 9.37
CA PRO A 123 8.30 -12.90 10.51
C PRO A 123 9.09 -11.94 11.42
N ARG A 124 9.58 -12.39 12.60
CA ARG A 124 10.24 -11.59 13.70
C ARG A 124 11.13 -10.39 13.33
N GLN A 125 11.67 -10.30 12.12
CA GLN A 125 12.42 -9.16 11.60
C GLN A 125 11.47 -8.11 10.99
N GLY A 126 11.83 -6.83 11.06
CA GLY A 126 11.08 -5.78 10.38
C GLY A 126 11.42 -5.72 8.90
N VAL A 127 10.50 -6.10 8.02
CA VAL A 127 10.69 -6.09 6.55
C VAL A 127 9.93 -4.91 5.92
N ASP A 128 10.61 -4.11 5.08
CA ASP A 128 10.03 -3.00 4.31
C ASP A 128 8.72 -3.43 3.66
N HIS A 129 7.64 -2.75 4.04
CA HIS A 129 6.30 -3.14 3.65
C HIS A 129 5.33 -1.97 3.59
N TRP A 130 4.24 -2.17 2.86
CA TRP A 130 3.18 -1.19 2.68
C TRP A 130 1.83 -1.80 3.04
N ILE A 131 1.04 -1.08 3.83
CA ILE A 131 -0.31 -1.48 4.21
C ILE A 131 -1.30 -0.34 4.01
N THR A 132 -2.59 -0.63 4.16
CA THR A 132 -3.64 0.39 4.21
C THR A 132 -4.14 0.54 5.64
N GLU A 133 -4.41 1.79 6.03
CA GLU A 133 -5.25 2.10 7.18
C GLU A 133 -6.56 2.71 6.69
N TYR A 134 -7.69 2.25 7.20
CA TYR A 134 -9.01 2.82 6.90
C TYR A 134 -9.81 3.09 8.17
N ARG A 135 -10.79 3.99 8.08
CA ARG A 135 -11.65 4.37 9.19
C ARG A 135 -12.87 3.44 9.26
N HIS A 136 -13.04 2.76 10.39
CA HIS A 136 -14.20 1.91 10.64
C HIS A 136 -14.51 1.90 12.15
N GLY A 137 -15.79 1.97 12.51
CA GLY A 137 -16.22 2.00 13.92
C GLY A 137 -15.57 3.10 14.78
N GLY A 138 -15.25 4.26 14.19
CA GLY A 138 -14.61 5.36 14.92
C GLY A 138 -13.12 5.16 15.24
N ARG A 139 -12.47 4.11 14.72
CA ARG A 139 -11.02 3.89 14.83
C ARG A 139 -10.36 3.70 13.47
N TRP A 140 -9.02 3.76 13.46
CA TRP A 140 -8.23 3.31 12.33
C TRP A 140 -8.03 1.79 12.43
N VAL A 141 -8.31 1.09 11.35
CA VAL A 141 -8.06 -0.35 11.18
C VAL A 141 -6.86 -0.50 10.25
N ARG A 142 -5.92 -1.38 10.59
CA ARG A 142 -4.74 -1.70 9.77
C ARG A 142 -5.02 -2.97 8.99
N ILE A 143 -4.92 -2.91 7.67
CA ILE A 143 -5.13 -4.04 6.78
C ILE A 143 -3.93 -4.22 5.85
N ASP A 144 -3.38 -5.42 5.85
CA ASP A 144 -2.40 -5.83 4.87
C ASP A 144 -3.12 -6.55 3.72
N SER A 145 -3.49 -5.77 2.71
CA SER A 145 -4.22 -6.26 1.55
C SER A 145 -3.44 -7.28 0.73
N GLU A 146 -2.11 -7.30 0.82
CA GLU A 146 -1.27 -8.25 0.07
C GLU A 146 -1.36 -9.67 0.64
N ILE A 147 -1.68 -9.81 1.93
CA ILE A 147 -1.72 -11.13 2.58
C ILE A 147 -3.14 -11.54 3.00
N LEU A 148 -4.18 -10.80 2.59
CA LEU A 148 -5.57 -11.22 2.84
C LEU A 148 -5.82 -12.62 2.30
N GLY A 149 -6.38 -13.51 3.13
CA GLY A 149 -6.61 -14.92 2.78
C GLY A 149 -5.40 -15.84 3.03
N TYR A 150 -4.24 -15.30 3.40
CA TYR A 150 -3.08 -16.08 3.82
C TYR A 150 -2.94 -16.12 5.34
N SER A 151 -2.35 -17.20 5.87
CA SER A 151 -2.20 -17.44 7.31
C SER A 151 -0.88 -16.95 7.89
N LEU A 152 -0.36 -15.80 7.42
CA LEU A 152 0.89 -15.21 7.94
C LEU A 152 0.68 -14.53 9.30
N VAL A 153 -0.52 -13.99 9.53
CA VAL A 153 -0.98 -13.37 10.78
C VAL A 153 -2.39 -13.85 11.08
N ALA A 154 -2.87 -13.64 12.32
CA ALA A 154 -4.19 -14.11 12.72
C ALA A 154 -5.34 -13.37 12.03
N LYS A 155 -5.17 -12.06 11.77
CA LYS A 155 -6.18 -11.17 11.18
C LYS A 155 -5.54 -10.16 10.24
N PRO A 156 -5.22 -10.53 8.98
CA PRO A 156 -4.63 -9.60 8.02
C PRO A 156 -5.51 -8.37 7.72
N GLU A 157 -6.82 -8.49 7.96
CA GLU A 157 -7.83 -7.43 7.84
C GLU A 157 -7.91 -6.46 9.03
N ASP A 158 -7.27 -6.78 10.16
CA ASP A 158 -7.19 -5.97 11.37
C ASP A 158 -5.93 -6.34 12.16
N LEU A 159 -4.77 -5.93 11.64
CA LEU A 159 -3.46 -6.26 12.18
C LEU A 159 -3.37 -5.88 13.67
N ALA A 160 -2.86 -6.81 14.47
CA ALA A 160 -2.62 -6.60 15.88
C ALA A 160 -1.51 -5.55 16.10
N THR A 161 -1.51 -4.99 17.31
CA THR A 161 -0.45 -4.04 17.69
C THR A 161 0.91 -4.73 17.62
N GLY A 162 1.84 -4.11 16.89
CA GLY A 162 3.20 -4.61 16.74
C GLY A 162 3.42 -5.48 15.50
N GLU A 163 2.39 -6.02 14.86
CA GLU A 163 2.52 -6.78 13.60
C GLU A 163 3.02 -5.90 12.46
N PHE A 164 2.62 -4.63 12.45
CA PHE A 164 3.19 -3.63 11.55
C PHE A 164 3.59 -2.38 12.32
N LEU A 165 4.81 -1.91 12.07
CA LEU A 165 5.31 -0.62 12.52
C LEU A 165 5.35 0.34 11.34
N THR A 166 4.63 1.45 11.42
CA THR A 166 4.76 2.49 10.39
C THR A 166 6.18 3.06 10.42
N GLY A 167 6.63 3.70 9.34
CA GLY A 167 7.97 4.30 9.28
C GLY A 167 8.22 5.26 10.45
N GLY A 168 7.23 6.08 10.80
CA GLY A 168 7.28 6.93 11.99
C GLY A 168 7.36 6.16 13.31
N GLU A 169 6.59 5.08 13.47
CA GLU A 169 6.62 4.25 14.68
C GLU A 169 7.98 3.55 14.85
N ALA A 170 8.52 2.99 13.76
CA ALA A 170 9.83 2.35 13.75
C ALA A 170 10.94 3.38 14.07
N TRP A 171 10.89 4.58 13.48
CA TRP A 171 11.83 5.66 13.78
C TRP A 171 11.82 6.05 15.26
N THR A 172 10.64 6.28 15.83
CA THR A 172 10.51 6.61 17.25
C THR A 172 10.95 5.45 18.15
N ALA A 173 10.64 4.20 17.79
CA ALA A 173 11.08 3.03 18.56
C ALA A 173 12.61 2.88 18.54
N PHE A 174 13.24 3.09 17.39
CA PHE A 174 14.69 3.04 17.22
C PHE A 174 15.39 4.11 18.07
N HIS A 175 14.95 5.36 18.00
CA HIS A 175 15.53 6.45 18.80
C HIS A 175 15.39 6.26 20.30
N HIS A 176 14.39 5.49 20.75
CA HIS A 176 14.18 5.18 22.16
C HIS A 176 14.86 3.85 22.58
N GLY A 177 15.66 3.23 21.71
CA GLY A 177 16.35 1.97 22.00
C GLY A 177 15.41 0.77 22.18
N ARG A 178 14.18 0.83 21.64
CA ARG A 178 13.17 -0.24 21.77
C ARG A 178 13.24 -1.30 20.67
N ILE A 179 13.94 -1.03 19.58
CA ILE A 179 14.19 -1.98 18.49
C ILE A 179 15.67 -1.95 18.09
N ASP A 180 16.19 -3.10 17.68
CA ASP A 180 17.51 -3.22 17.07
C ASP A 180 17.39 -2.97 15.56
N ALA A 181 18.02 -1.90 15.07
CA ALA A 181 17.94 -1.52 13.66
C ALA A 181 18.54 -2.58 12.72
N ALA A 182 19.48 -3.42 13.18
CA ALA A 182 20.02 -4.51 12.36
C ALA A 182 18.96 -5.55 11.96
N GLN A 183 17.83 -5.59 12.68
CA GLN A 183 16.69 -6.46 12.37
C GLN A 183 15.67 -5.82 11.42
N PHE A 184 15.92 -4.61 10.90
CA PHE A 184 15.00 -3.87 10.05
C PHE A 184 15.62 -3.57 8.68
N GLY A 185 14.93 -3.94 7.60
CA GLY A 185 15.50 -3.80 6.26
C GLY A 185 14.60 -4.29 5.13
N VAL A 186 15.20 -4.50 3.96
CA VAL A 186 14.51 -4.95 2.75
C VAL A 186 14.86 -6.41 2.49
N TYR A 187 13.85 -7.27 2.53
CA TYR A 187 14.02 -8.71 2.33
C TYR A 187 14.66 -9.01 0.96
N GLY A 188 15.54 -10.02 0.93
CA GLY A 188 16.27 -10.43 -0.28
C GLY A 188 17.39 -9.49 -0.71
N THR A 189 17.79 -8.52 0.14
CA THR A 189 18.89 -7.58 -0.14
C THR A 189 19.82 -7.44 1.06
N GLU A 190 20.97 -6.79 0.85
CA GLU A 190 21.93 -6.37 1.87
C GLU A 190 21.51 -5.12 2.65
N LYS A 191 20.35 -4.52 2.31
CA LYS A 191 19.90 -3.24 2.88
C LYS A 191 19.15 -3.45 4.18
N TRP A 192 19.87 -3.25 5.28
CA TRP A 192 19.38 -3.34 6.65
C TRP A 192 19.96 -2.20 7.49
N GLY A 193 19.31 -1.86 8.61
CA GLY A 193 19.83 -0.91 9.57
C GLY A 193 19.12 0.45 9.60
N PRO A 194 19.72 1.43 10.31
CA PRO A 194 19.10 2.73 10.57
C PRO A 194 18.70 3.52 9.31
N ALA A 195 19.45 3.35 8.22
CA ALA A 195 19.16 4.01 6.95
C ALA A 195 17.80 3.60 6.38
N GLU A 196 17.43 2.32 6.49
CA GLU A 196 16.15 1.81 6.00
C GLU A 196 14.98 2.29 6.87
N ILE A 197 15.18 2.34 8.19
CA ILE A 197 14.19 2.92 9.13
C ILE A 197 13.94 4.39 8.77
N ARG A 198 15.00 5.18 8.58
CA ARG A 198 14.90 6.58 8.17
C ARG A 198 14.19 6.73 6.83
N GLY A 199 14.56 5.92 5.85
CA GLY A 199 13.96 5.93 4.51
C GLY A 199 12.46 5.68 4.56
N ASN A 200 12.04 4.66 5.31
CA ASN A 200 10.63 4.35 5.52
C ASN A 200 9.88 5.46 6.27
N ALA A 201 10.49 6.09 7.27
CA ALA A 201 9.88 7.23 7.96
C ALA A 201 9.62 8.41 7.00
N VAL A 202 10.55 8.72 6.11
CA VAL A 202 10.38 9.76 5.09
C VAL A 202 9.28 9.39 4.09
N LYS A 203 9.26 8.14 3.60
CA LYS A 203 8.20 7.66 2.70
C LYS A 203 6.81 7.74 3.36
N ASP A 204 6.67 7.24 4.59
CA ASP A 204 5.42 7.23 5.37
C ASP A 204 4.88 8.65 5.59
N LEU A 205 5.77 9.57 5.98
CA LEU A 205 5.43 10.98 6.15
C LEU A 205 5.02 11.63 4.82
N GLY A 206 5.80 11.39 3.76
CA GLY A 206 5.53 11.92 2.42
C GLY A 206 4.13 11.56 1.94
N ILE A 207 3.72 10.30 2.07
CA ILE A 207 2.38 9.81 1.67
C ILE A 207 1.26 10.55 2.42
N CYS A 208 1.47 10.83 3.71
CA CYS A 208 0.50 11.59 4.50
C CYS A 208 0.49 13.08 4.10
N GLN A 209 1.64 13.66 3.75
CA GLN A 209 1.81 15.08 3.44
C GLN A 209 1.46 15.47 2.00
N VAL A 210 1.41 14.55 1.01
CA VAL A 210 1.02 14.91 -0.37
C VAL A 210 -0.39 15.54 -0.44
N LYS A 211 -1.22 15.37 0.61
CA LYS A 211 -2.51 16.06 0.75
C LYS A 211 -2.40 17.52 1.19
N LEU A 212 -1.31 17.90 1.85
CA LEU A 212 -1.00 19.27 2.24
C LEU A 212 -0.10 19.87 1.15
N ARG A 213 -0.68 20.63 0.22
CA ARG A 213 0.15 21.47 -0.66
C ARG A 213 0.95 22.43 0.22
N ARG A 214 2.27 22.21 0.29
CA ARG A 214 3.31 22.90 1.07
C ARG A 214 3.56 22.26 2.44
N PHE A 215 4.62 21.45 2.55
CA PHE A 215 5.70 21.58 3.55
C PHE A 215 6.64 20.37 3.45
N VAL A 216 7.78 20.54 2.76
CA VAL A 216 9.02 19.82 3.10
C VAL A 216 10.08 20.90 3.25
N PRO A 217 10.49 21.21 4.49
CA PRO A 217 11.91 20.99 4.79
C PRO A 217 12.20 20.52 6.22
N ARG A 218 13.38 19.86 6.37
CA ARG A 218 14.07 19.41 7.61
C ARG A 218 13.84 17.97 8.10
N LEU A 219 14.00 17.00 7.20
CA LEU A 219 14.39 15.62 7.55
C LEU A 219 15.72 15.21 6.89
N LEU A 220 16.48 16.19 6.38
CA LEU A 220 17.74 16.00 5.65
C LEU A 220 18.98 16.52 6.39
N ALA A 221 18.88 16.82 7.69
CA ALA A 221 20.04 17.22 8.49
C ALA A 221 20.03 16.46 9.82
N GLY A 222 21.06 15.62 10.02
CA GLY A 222 21.26 14.78 11.20
C GLY A 222 21.38 13.32 10.83
#